data_AF-A0A356W171-F1
#
_entry.id   AF-A0A356W171-F1
#
_cell.length_a   1.000
_cell.length_b   1.000
_cell.length_c   1.000
_cell.angle_alpha   90.00
_cell.angle_beta   90.00
_cell.angle_gamma   90.00
#
_symmetry.space_group_name_H-M   'P 1'
#
loop_
_entity.id
_entity.type
_entity.pdbx_description
1 polymer ?
#
loop_
_entity_poly.entity_id
_entity_poly.type
_entity_poly.pdbx_seq_one_letter_code
_entity_poly.pdbx_strand_id
1 'polypeptide(L)'
;ARRPKDHAIIAEVDGKVVYGRDYKNKRRVSIVPLEEDREQIDYLVPKGKHLAVQDGDFIKRGEYLMDGNPAPQDILLTLGVEALANYLIDEVQKVYRLQGVPINDKHIEVIVRQMLQKVEITDPGSTGLIKGEHVDVIEFEQANEAVRKSRKKDQEEAKAIPLLLGITKASLQTRSFLSAASFQETTRVLTEAAIMGKVDTLEGLKENIIVGSLIPAGTGGGIRQFRRVAADRDNKLRAKRAAAAAKEQEALETPAALPAPEAETPAE
;
A
#
# COMPACT_ATOMS: atom_id res chain seq x y z
N ALA A 1 -16.62 1.59 -4.93
CA ALA A 1 -16.10 2.96 -4.93
C ALA A 1 -16.55 3.72 -6.17
N ARG A 2 -17.86 3.96 -6.32
CA ARG A 2 -18.38 4.84 -7.37
C ARG A 2 -18.63 6.20 -6.72
N ARG A 3 -18.35 7.29 -7.44
CA ARG A 3 -18.71 8.64 -6.99
C ARG A 3 -20.21 8.85 -7.21
N PRO A 4 -20.99 9.15 -6.17
CA PRO A 4 -22.41 9.51 -6.33
C PRO A 4 -22.55 10.75 -7.21
N LYS A 5 -23.66 10.83 -7.97
CA LYS A 5 -23.94 12.01 -8.82
C LYS A 5 -24.13 13.26 -7.96
N ASP A 6 -24.95 13.12 -6.92
CA ASP A 6 -25.18 14.14 -5.89
C ASP A 6 -24.42 13.73 -4.63
N HIS A 7 -23.12 14.00 -4.60
CA HIS A 7 -22.29 13.72 -3.42
C HIS A 7 -22.26 14.93 -2.50
N ALA A 8 -22.25 14.65 -1.19
CA ALA A 8 -21.94 15.68 -0.21
C ALA A 8 -20.50 16.15 -0.36
N ILE A 9 -20.28 17.43 -0.04
CA ILE A 9 -18.97 18.04 -0.02
C ILE A 9 -18.54 18.14 1.44
N ILE A 10 -17.35 17.63 1.72
CA ILE A 10 -16.75 17.61 3.06
C ILE A 10 -15.64 18.68 3.12
N ALA A 11 -15.48 19.33 4.27
CA ALA A 11 -14.38 20.25 4.52
C ALA A 11 -13.03 19.52 4.58
N GLU A 12 -12.06 19.97 3.78
CA GLU A 12 -10.71 19.41 3.75
C GLU A 12 -9.80 19.99 4.84
N VAL A 13 -10.13 21.18 5.32
CA VAL A 13 -9.36 21.93 6.33
C VAL A 13 -10.29 22.52 7.38
N ASP A 14 -9.76 22.70 8.58
CA ASP A 14 -10.43 23.46 9.64
C ASP A 14 -10.36 24.96 9.32
N GLY A 15 -11.46 25.68 9.55
CA GLY A 15 -11.46 27.11 9.27
C GLY A 15 -12.82 27.77 9.35
N LYS A 16 -12.86 29.05 8.97
CA LYS A 16 -14.09 29.82 8.87
C LYS A 16 -14.64 29.76 7.45
N VAL A 17 -15.94 29.53 7.34
CA VAL A 17 -16.66 29.56 6.07
C VAL A 17 -16.85 31.01 5.63
N VAL A 18 -16.46 31.30 4.40
CA VAL A 18 -16.71 32.57 3.73
C VAL A 18 -17.41 32.32 2.41
N TYR A 19 -18.52 33.01 2.19
CA TYR A 19 -19.20 32.96 0.90
C TYR A 19 -18.51 33.86 -0.13
N GLY A 20 -18.07 33.25 -1.23
CA GLY A 20 -17.46 33.95 -2.34
C GLY A 20 -18.49 34.49 -3.33
N ARG A 21 -18.00 35.18 -4.37
CA ARG A 21 -18.86 35.57 -5.50
C ARG A 21 -19.33 34.32 -6.25
N ASP A 22 -20.63 34.31 -6.52
CA ASP A 22 -21.25 33.27 -7.34
C ASP A 22 -20.61 33.16 -8.72
N TYR A 23 -20.42 31.94 -9.20
CA TYR A 23 -19.90 31.66 -10.53
C TYR A 23 -20.94 30.89 -11.35
N LYS A 24 -21.56 31.57 -12.32
CA LYS A 24 -22.65 31.01 -13.15
C LYS A 24 -23.77 30.44 -12.24
N ASN A 25 -24.09 29.14 -12.42
CA ASN A 25 -25.09 28.40 -11.64
C ASN A 25 -24.49 27.72 -10.40
N LYS A 26 -23.28 28.09 -9.96
CA LYS A 26 -22.63 27.57 -8.76
C LYS A 26 -22.35 28.68 -7.75
N ARG A 27 -22.57 28.40 -6.48
CA ARG A 27 -22.17 29.19 -5.33
C ARG A 27 -20.76 28.80 -4.93
N ARG A 28 -19.89 29.78 -4.70
CA ARG A 28 -18.53 29.55 -4.21
C ARG A 28 -18.55 29.64 -2.69
N VAL A 29 -18.14 28.56 -2.04
CA VAL A 29 -17.99 28.49 -0.58
C VAL A 29 -16.52 28.25 -0.33
N SER A 30 -15.87 29.14 0.41
CA SER A 30 -14.44 29.10 0.62
C SER A 30 -14.14 28.93 2.11
N ILE A 31 -13.22 28.04 2.45
CA ILE A 31 -12.80 27.84 3.84
C ILE A 31 -11.48 28.57 4.05
N VAL A 32 -11.49 29.57 4.93
CA VAL A 32 -10.30 30.31 5.34
C VAL A 32 -9.73 29.66 6.60
N PRO A 33 -8.54 29.04 6.53
CA PRO A 33 -7.88 28.46 7.69
C PRO A 33 -7.59 29.54 8.75
N LEU A 34 -7.55 29.15 10.03
CA LEU A 34 -7.13 30.05 11.11
C LEU A 34 -5.61 30.30 11.14
N GLU A 35 -4.84 29.43 10.50
CA GLU A 35 -3.39 29.55 10.35
C GLU A 35 -3.06 30.38 9.09
N GLU A 36 -2.32 31.48 9.26
CA GLU A 36 -1.99 32.44 8.16
C GLU A 36 -1.16 31.83 7.03
N ASP A 37 -0.49 30.69 7.26
CA ASP A 37 0.38 30.03 6.29
C ASP A 37 -0.35 29.12 5.28
N ARG A 38 -1.67 28.91 5.43
CA ARG A 38 -2.43 28.02 4.53
C ARG A 38 -3.31 28.78 3.56
N GLU A 39 -3.25 28.38 2.30
CA GLU A 39 -4.11 28.89 1.24
C GLU A 39 -5.58 28.56 1.49
N GLN A 40 -6.45 29.48 1.08
CA GLN A 40 -7.90 29.31 1.12
C GLN A 40 -8.33 28.23 0.12
N ILE A 41 -9.15 27.26 0.57
CA ILE A 41 -9.69 26.22 -0.30
C ILE A 41 -11.09 26.62 -0.77
N ASP A 42 -11.29 26.62 -2.08
CA ASP A 42 -12.54 27.00 -2.74
C ASP A 42 -13.37 25.78 -3.14
N TYR A 43 -14.64 25.74 -2.71
CA TYR A 43 -15.62 24.75 -3.10
C TYR A 43 -16.70 25.36 -4.00
N LEU A 44 -17.06 24.63 -5.07
CA LEU A 44 -18.09 25.03 -6.01
C LEU A 44 -19.35 24.19 -5.82
N VAL A 45 -20.38 24.81 -5.26
CA VAL A 45 -21.64 24.17 -4.84
C VAL A 45 -22.74 24.56 -5.83
N PRO A 46 -23.47 23.63 -6.46
CA PRO A 46 -24.60 23.98 -7.35
C PRO A 46 -25.67 24.82 -6.64
N LYS A 47 -26.13 25.90 -7.29
CA LYS A 47 -27.22 26.74 -6.77
C LYS A 47 -28.53 25.91 -6.79
N GLY A 48 -29.15 25.75 -5.62
CA GLY A 48 -30.37 24.95 -5.44
C GLY A 48 -30.21 23.77 -4.48
N LYS A 49 -28.98 23.43 -4.08
CA LYS A 49 -28.73 22.48 -2.99
C LYS A 49 -28.67 23.23 -1.65
N HIS A 50 -29.18 22.60 -0.60
CA HIS A 50 -29.09 23.13 0.76
C HIS A 50 -27.68 22.94 1.31
N LEU A 51 -27.13 24.03 1.85
CA LEU A 51 -25.87 24.02 2.59
C LEU A 51 -26.19 23.84 4.06
N ALA A 52 -25.38 23.04 4.75
CA ALA A 52 -25.54 22.80 6.18
C ALA A 52 -24.97 23.94 7.04
N VAL A 53 -24.29 24.90 6.41
CA VAL A 53 -23.35 25.84 7.07
C VAL A 53 -23.66 27.29 6.69
N GLN A 54 -23.52 28.23 7.63
CA GLN A 54 -23.74 29.66 7.44
C GLN A 54 -22.44 30.42 7.24
N ASP A 55 -22.55 31.69 6.82
CA ASP A 55 -21.38 32.56 6.62
C ASP A 55 -20.77 32.93 7.98
N GLY A 56 -19.46 32.76 8.12
CA GLY A 56 -18.74 32.97 9.38
C GLY A 56 -18.76 31.79 10.36
N ASP A 57 -19.44 30.69 10.04
CA ASP A 57 -19.40 29.48 10.87
C ASP A 57 -18.00 28.87 10.89
N PHE A 58 -17.63 28.31 12.04
CA PHE A 58 -16.39 27.56 12.20
C PHE A 58 -16.65 26.08 11.93
N ILE A 59 -15.86 25.50 11.03
CA ILE A 59 -15.98 24.13 10.56
C ILE A 59 -14.71 23.36 10.82
N LYS A 60 -14.88 22.10 11.22
CA LYS A 60 -13.77 21.16 11.34
C LYS A 60 -13.58 20.33 10.07
N ARG A 61 -12.34 19.91 9.83
CA ARG A 61 -11.99 18.95 8.79
C ARG A 61 -12.85 17.70 8.95
N GLY A 62 -13.51 17.30 7.87
CA GLY A 62 -14.44 16.16 7.88
C GLY A 62 -15.91 16.49 8.07
N GLU A 63 -16.27 17.74 8.38
CA GLU A 63 -17.68 18.14 8.48
C GLU A 63 -18.30 18.44 7.11
N TYR A 64 -19.61 18.31 7.05
CA TYR A 64 -20.40 18.40 5.83
C TYR A 64 -20.73 19.86 5.51
N LEU A 65 -20.34 20.31 4.32
CA LEU A 65 -20.75 21.61 3.77
C LEU A 65 -22.14 21.51 3.11
N MET A 66 -22.41 20.37 2.48
CA MET A 66 -23.64 20.08 1.74
C MET A 66 -24.22 18.76 2.22
N ASP A 67 -25.55 18.69 2.30
CA ASP A 67 -26.27 17.45 2.58
C ASP A 67 -26.16 16.44 1.43
N GLY A 68 -26.18 15.15 1.77
CA GLY A 68 -26.07 14.03 0.83
C GLY A 68 -25.04 12.97 1.24
N ASN A 69 -24.85 11.97 0.39
CA ASN A 69 -23.91 10.89 0.67
C ASN A 69 -22.50 11.31 0.26
N PRO A 70 -21.53 11.27 1.17
CA PRO A 70 -20.15 11.64 0.85
C PRO A 70 -19.53 10.68 -0.16
N ALA A 71 -18.68 11.19 -1.04
CA ALA A 71 -17.90 10.33 -1.90
C ALA A 71 -16.83 9.60 -1.06
N PRO A 72 -16.69 8.27 -1.18
CA PRO A 72 -15.66 7.51 -0.45
C PRO A 72 -14.22 8.01 -0.68
N GLN A 73 -13.95 8.58 -1.86
CA GLN A 73 -12.64 9.17 -2.19
C GLN A 73 -12.37 10.46 -1.40
N ASP A 74 -13.40 11.29 -1.23
CA ASP A 74 -13.28 12.55 -0.49
C ASP A 74 -13.07 12.25 1.01
N ILE A 75 -13.74 11.22 1.54
CA ILE A 75 -13.49 10.73 2.92
C ILE A 75 -12.04 10.26 3.09
N LEU A 76 -11.50 9.52 2.12
CA LEU A 76 -10.14 9.00 2.20
C LEU A 76 -9.09 10.11 2.29
N LEU A 77 -9.24 11.16 1.48
CA LEU A 77 -8.30 12.28 1.43
C LEU A 77 -8.42 13.18 2.67
N THR A 78 -9.63 13.33 3.21
CA THR A 78 -9.89 14.22 4.34
C THR A 78 -9.71 13.54 5.69
N LEU A 79 -10.38 12.42 5.93
CA LEU A 79 -10.44 11.77 7.23
C LEU A 79 -9.50 10.56 7.35
N GLY A 80 -8.96 10.08 6.22
CA GLY A 80 -8.02 8.97 6.18
C GLY A 80 -8.66 7.58 6.06
N VAL A 81 -7.79 6.56 6.18
CA VAL A 81 -8.13 5.15 5.92
C VAL A 81 -9.13 4.59 6.93
N GLU A 82 -8.94 4.89 8.22
CA GLU A 82 -9.77 4.36 9.31
C GLU A 82 -11.21 4.88 9.23
N ALA A 83 -11.38 6.18 9.03
CA ALA A 83 -12.69 6.80 8.88
C ALA A 83 -13.43 6.28 7.65
N LEU A 84 -12.72 6.10 6.53
CA LEU A 84 -13.30 5.47 5.34
C LEU A 84 -13.72 4.03 5.61
N ALA A 85 -12.88 3.25 6.28
CA ALA A 85 -13.18 1.85 6.56
C ALA A 85 -14.45 1.72 7.41
N ASN A 86 -14.56 2.50 8.49
CA ASN A 86 -15.75 2.55 9.34
C ASN A 86 -16.99 2.96 8.54
N TYR A 87 -16.89 4.00 7.71
CA TYR A 87 -17.98 4.44 6.84
C TYR A 87 -18.47 3.32 5.90
N LEU A 88 -17.54 2.60 5.25
CA LEU A 88 -17.89 1.50 4.35
C LEU A 88 -18.52 0.33 5.09
N ILE A 89 -18.03 0.00 6.28
CA ILE A 89 -18.59 -1.07 7.12
C ILE A 89 -20.01 -0.71 7.51
N ASP A 90 -20.24 0.49 8.06
CA ASP A 90 -21.56 0.93 8.52
C ASP A 90 -22.57 0.98 7.38
N GLU A 91 -22.21 1.54 6.22
CA GLU A 91 -23.12 1.65 5.08
C GLU A 91 -23.52 0.28 4.51
N VAL A 92 -22.57 -0.65 4.38
CA VAL A 92 -22.86 -2.00 3.90
C VAL A 92 -23.69 -2.75 4.95
N GLN A 93 -23.34 -2.62 6.23
CA GLN A 93 -23.99 -3.30 7.33
C GLN A 93 -25.44 -2.81 7.53
N LYS A 94 -25.73 -1.53 7.31
CA LYS A 94 -27.11 -1.00 7.32
C LYS A 94 -28.01 -1.75 6.34
N VAL A 95 -27.53 -2.06 5.14
CA VAL A 95 -28.30 -2.79 4.12
C VAL A 95 -28.57 -4.23 4.56
N TYR A 96 -27.56 -4.93 5.08
CA TYR A 96 -27.72 -6.30 5.56
C TYR A 96 -28.62 -6.40 6.79
N ARG A 97 -28.48 -5.45 7.73
CA ARG A 97 -29.37 -5.33 8.89
C ARG A 97 -30.82 -5.07 8.45
N LEU A 98 -31.03 -4.20 7.45
CA LEU A 98 -32.36 -3.92 6.90
C LEU A 98 -33.00 -5.17 6.27
N GLN A 99 -32.20 -6.04 5.65
CA GLN A 99 -32.64 -7.32 5.09
C GLN A 99 -32.75 -8.45 6.14
N GLY A 100 -32.40 -8.16 7.41
CA GLY A 100 -32.43 -9.14 8.50
C GLY A 100 -31.35 -10.23 8.40
N VAL A 101 -30.30 -10.02 7.60
CA VAL A 101 -29.22 -10.99 7.43
C VAL A 101 -28.04 -10.59 8.34
N PRO A 102 -27.73 -11.36 9.40
CA PRO A 102 -26.61 -11.05 10.27
C PRO A 102 -25.28 -11.40 9.59
N ILE A 103 -24.40 -10.42 9.44
CA ILE A 103 -23.03 -10.60 8.96
C ILE A 103 -22.08 -9.97 9.98
N ASN A 104 -20.97 -10.64 10.29
CA ASN A 104 -19.95 -10.08 11.17
C ASN A 104 -19.05 -9.11 10.37
N ASP A 105 -18.76 -7.96 10.96
CA ASP A 105 -18.01 -6.86 10.35
C ASP A 105 -16.63 -7.29 9.82
N LYS A 106 -16.01 -8.32 10.43
CA LYS A 106 -14.73 -8.91 9.98
C LYS A 106 -14.74 -9.30 8.50
N HIS A 107 -15.88 -9.71 7.95
CA HIS A 107 -15.98 -10.10 6.55
C HIS A 107 -15.92 -8.89 5.63
N ILE A 108 -16.56 -7.78 6.05
CA ILE A 108 -16.57 -6.53 5.30
C ILE A 108 -15.18 -5.88 5.41
N GLU A 109 -14.56 -5.89 6.58
CA GLU A 109 -13.18 -5.40 6.79
C GLU A 109 -12.17 -6.05 5.85
N VAL A 110 -12.24 -7.37 5.67
CA VAL A 110 -11.36 -8.09 4.73
C VAL A 110 -11.54 -7.59 3.29
N ILE A 111 -12.77 -7.29 2.87
CA ILE A 111 -13.05 -6.75 1.54
C ILE A 111 -12.55 -5.31 1.44
N VAL A 112 -12.79 -4.47 2.45
CA VAL A 112 -12.33 -3.07 2.47
C VAL A 112 -10.81 -3.01 2.44
N ARG A 113 -10.13 -3.88 3.18
CA ARG A 113 -8.67 -4.04 3.12
C ARG A 113 -8.21 -4.35 1.70
N GLN A 114 -8.89 -5.22 0.97
CA GLN A 114 -8.58 -5.56 -0.42
C GLN A 114 -8.79 -4.37 -1.38
N MET A 115 -9.75 -3.49 -1.10
CA MET A 115 -10.01 -2.28 -1.87
C MET A 115 -8.97 -1.16 -1.64
N LEU A 116 -8.24 -1.21 -0.52
CA LEU A 116 -7.24 -0.22 -0.09
C LEU A 116 -5.79 -0.71 -0.22
N GLN A 117 -5.54 -1.77 -1.00
CA GLN A 117 -4.20 -2.35 -1.14
C GLN A 117 -3.20 -1.52 -1.96
N LYS A 118 -3.68 -0.53 -2.70
CA LYS A 118 -2.85 0.27 -3.61
C LYS A 118 -2.65 1.69 -3.07
N VAL A 119 -1.47 2.22 -3.33
CA VAL A 119 -1.10 3.62 -3.07
C VAL A 119 -0.62 4.26 -4.37
N GLU A 120 -0.90 5.54 -4.53
CA GLU A 120 -0.39 6.37 -5.63
C GLU A 120 0.79 7.19 -5.11
N ILE A 121 1.93 7.09 -5.79
CA ILE A 121 3.16 7.79 -5.36
C ILE A 121 3.07 9.27 -5.74
N THR A 122 3.16 10.16 -4.75
CA THR A 122 3.20 11.61 -4.96
C THR A 122 4.62 12.12 -5.13
N ASP A 123 5.54 11.57 -4.36
CA ASP A 123 6.95 11.90 -4.37
C ASP A 123 7.77 10.61 -4.25
N PRO A 124 8.58 10.25 -5.26
CA PRO A 124 9.39 9.04 -5.22
C PRO A 124 10.59 9.15 -4.25
N GLY A 125 10.97 10.36 -3.83
CA GLY A 125 12.14 10.58 -2.97
C GLY A 125 13.40 9.95 -3.56
N SER A 126 14.12 9.18 -2.73
CA SER A 126 15.32 8.42 -3.14
C SER A 126 15.04 6.94 -3.44
N THR A 127 13.76 6.55 -3.55
CA THR A 127 13.38 5.18 -3.93
C THR A 127 13.42 4.99 -5.45
N GLY A 128 13.38 3.74 -5.92
CA GLY A 128 13.26 3.42 -7.35
C GLY A 128 11.83 3.55 -7.91
N LEU A 129 10.91 4.17 -7.16
CA LEU A 129 9.50 4.30 -7.53
C LEU A 129 9.27 5.47 -8.49
N ILE A 130 8.17 5.42 -9.25
CA ILE A 130 7.83 6.47 -10.21
C ILE A 130 6.65 7.31 -9.69
N LYS A 131 6.72 8.62 -9.85
CA LYS A 131 5.60 9.53 -9.51
C LYS A 131 4.35 9.21 -10.33
N GLY A 132 3.21 9.08 -9.66
CA GLY A 132 1.93 8.71 -10.25
C GLY A 132 1.76 7.21 -10.51
N GLU A 133 2.76 6.39 -10.17
CA GLU A 133 2.64 4.94 -10.25
C GLU A 133 1.75 4.40 -9.13
N HIS A 134 0.98 3.34 -9.43
CA HIS A 134 0.14 2.64 -8.47
C HIS A 134 0.85 1.37 -8.00
N VAL A 135 1.28 1.37 -6.74
CA VAL A 135 2.07 0.29 -6.15
C VAL A 135 1.30 -0.33 -4.99
N ASP A 136 1.56 -1.60 -4.68
CA ASP A 136 0.99 -2.22 -3.47
C ASP A 136 1.56 -1.57 -2.20
N VAL A 137 0.73 -1.39 -1.17
CA VAL A 137 1.15 -0.87 0.14
C VAL A 137 2.37 -1.62 0.67
N ILE A 138 2.40 -2.95 0.53
CA ILE A 138 3.51 -3.79 1.00
C ILE A 138 4.81 -3.50 0.23
N GLU A 139 4.74 -3.30 -1.09
CA GLU A 139 5.91 -2.98 -1.92
C GLU A 139 6.43 -1.58 -1.60
N PHE A 140 5.52 -0.61 -1.43
CA PHE A 140 5.86 0.74 -1.02
C PHE A 140 6.55 0.75 0.36
N GLU A 141 6.03 0.02 1.34
CA GLU A 141 6.64 -0.10 2.66
C GLU A 141 8.03 -0.77 2.59
N GLN A 142 8.20 -1.81 1.77
CA GLN A 142 9.49 -2.48 1.56
C GLN A 142 10.51 -1.56 0.90
N ALA A 143 10.10 -0.78 -0.10
CA ALA A 143 10.96 0.20 -0.77
C ALA A 143 11.45 1.27 0.20
N ASN A 144 10.56 1.80 1.03
CA ASN A 144 10.91 2.77 2.07
C ASN A 144 11.77 2.14 3.18
N GLU A 145 11.51 0.89 3.57
CA GLU A 145 12.33 0.18 4.55
C GLU A 145 13.77 -0.05 4.04
N ALA A 146 13.94 -0.33 2.75
CA ALA A 146 15.26 -0.47 2.14
C ALA A 146 16.07 0.83 2.17
N VAL A 147 15.42 1.96 1.87
CA VAL A 147 16.02 3.29 1.99
C VAL A 147 16.37 3.61 3.44
N ARG A 148 15.46 3.35 4.38
CA ARG A 148 15.68 3.57 5.82
C ARG A 148 16.87 2.76 6.36
N LYS A 149 17.06 1.54 5.86
CA LYS A 149 18.19 0.67 6.23
C LYS A 149 19.54 1.15 5.69
N SER A 150 19.56 1.87 4.57
CA SER A 150 20.82 2.33 3.94
C SER A 150 21.54 3.41 4.78
N ARG A 151 20.82 4.09 5.69
CA ARG A 151 21.30 5.13 6.63
C ARG A 151 22.16 6.24 6.02
N LYS A 152 22.06 6.49 4.71
CA LYS A 152 22.69 7.65 4.07
C LYS A 152 21.87 8.90 4.39
N LYS A 153 22.53 9.96 4.90
CA LYS A 153 21.88 11.20 5.35
C LYS A 153 21.10 11.94 4.25
N ASP A 154 21.39 11.66 2.99
CA ASP A 154 20.81 12.35 1.83
C ASP A 154 19.64 11.58 1.19
N GLN A 155 19.17 10.48 1.80
CA GLN A 155 18.07 9.71 1.24
C GLN A 155 16.74 10.00 1.90
N GLU A 156 15.76 10.36 1.08
CA GLU A 156 14.39 10.62 1.48
C GLU A 156 13.48 9.45 1.14
N GLU A 157 12.53 9.16 2.04
CA GLU A 157 11.49 8.15 1.82
C GLU A 157 10.48 8.64 0.79
N ALA A 158 9.90 7.71 0.02
CA ALA A 158 8.82 8.05 -0.89
C ALA A 158 7.55 8.41 -0.11
N LYS A 159 6.82 9.39 -0.62
CA LYS A 159 5.48 9.78 -0.14
C LYS A 159 4.43 9.26 -1.13
N ALA A 160 3.34 8.73 -0.59
CA ALA A 160 2.24 8.21 -1.37
C ALA A 160 0.90 8.52 -0.69
N ILE A 161 -0.17 8.54 -1.48
CA ILE A 161 -1.55 8.72 -1.01
C ILE A 161 -2.28 7.39 -1.20
N PRO A 162 -3.06 6.92 -0.21
CA PRO A 162 -3.86 5.71 -0.36
C PRO A 162 -4.89 5.86 -1.47
N LEU A 163 -5.05 4.80 -2.27
CA LEU A 163 -5.98 4.80 -3.40
C LEU A 163 -7.10 3.79 -3.16
N LEU A 164 -8.34 4.29 -3.11
CA LEU A 164 -9.52 3.42 -3.03
C LEU A 164 -9.91 2.88 -4.41
N LEU A 165 -9.73 1.57 -4.61
CA LEU A 165 -10.13 0.88 -5.81
C LEU A 165 -11.47 0.15 -5.62
N GLY A 166 -12.27 0.07 -6.69
CA GLY A 166 -13.42 -0.85 -6.72
C GLY A 166 -12.95 -2.31 -6.76
N ILE A 167 -13.75 -3.24 -6.23
CA ILE A 167 -13.40 -4.67 -6.14
C ILE A 167 -12.96 -5.25 -7.49
N THR A 168 -13.65 -4.90 -8.57
CA THR A 168 -13.30 -5.35 -9.92
C THR A 168 -11.94 -4.82 -10.36
N LYS A 169 -11.68 -3.53 -10.18
CA LYS A 169 -10.40 -2.90 -10.53
C LYS A 169 -9.24 -3.41 -9.65
N ALA A 170 -9.48 -3.57 -8.35
CA ALA A 170 -8.51 -4.16 -7.43
C ALA A 170 -8.17 -5.62 -7.81
N SER A 171 -9.15 -6.40 -8.24
CA SER A 171 -8.94 -7.80 -8.66
C SER A 171 -8.19 -7.93 -10.00
N LEU A 172 -8.29 -6.93 -10.88
CA LEU A 172 -7.54 -6.90 -12.15
C LEU A 172 -6.08 -6.44 -11.94
N GLN A 173 -5.82 -5.66 -10.89
CA GLN A 173 -4.51 -5.10 -10.56
C GLN A 173 -3.74 -5.91 -9.52
N THR A 174 -4.04 -7.20 -9.38
CA THR A 174 -3.29 -8.12 -8.51
C THR A 174 -1.89 -8.40 -9.07
N ARG A 175 -0.95 -8.79 -8.20
CA ARG A 175 0.44 -9.13 -8.58
C ARG A 175 0.51 -10.29 -9.57
N SER A 176 -0.30 -11.31 -9.35
CA SER A 176 -0.40 -12.43 -10.27
C SER A 176 -1.23 -12.06 -11.49
N PHE A 177 -0.60 -12.15 -12.66
CA PHE A 177 -1.30 -12.00 -13.93
C PHE A 177 -2.16 -13.24 -14.24
N LEU A 178 -1.81 -14.44 -13.75
CA LEU A 178 -2.62 -15.65 -13.91
C LEU A 178 -3.95 -15.52 -13.16
N SER A 179 -3.89 -15.04 -11.92
CA SER A 179 -5.07 -14.76 -11.10
C SER A 179 -5.92 -13.65 -11.70
N ALA A 180 -5.30 -12.55 -12.15
CA ALA A 180 -6.01 -11.44 -12.80
C ALA A 180 -6.68 -11.89 -14.11
N ALA A 181 -5.98 -12.62 -14.97
CA ALA A 181 -6.51 -13.12 -16.24
C ALA A 181 -7.68 -14.09 -16.01
N SER A 182 -7.65 -14.89 -14.94
CA SER A 182 -8.78 -15.79 -14.60
C SER A 182 -10.06 -15.06 -14.18
N PHE A 183 -9.97 -13.78 -13.80
CA PHE A 183 -11.13 -13.00 -13.36
C PHE A 183 -11.90 -12.42 -14.55
N GLN A 184 -11.31 -11.46 -15.27
CA GLN A 184 -11.90 -10.76 -16.41
C GLN A 184 -10.79 -10.21 -17.33
N GLU A 185 -11.15 -9.73 -18.53
CA GLU A 185 -10.25 -9.01 -19.45
C GLU A 185 -8.97 -9.79 -19.82
N THR A 186 -9.09 -11.12 -19.97
CA THR A 186 -8.00 -12.09 -20.25
C THR A 186 -7.00 -11.60 -21.29
N THR A 187 -7.47 -11.16 -22.45
CA THR A 187 -6.61 -10.71 -23.55
C THR A 187 -5.75 -9.53 -23.14
N ARG A 188 -6.34 -8.51 -22.49
CA ARG A 188 -5.61 -7.31 -22.07
C ARG A 188 -4.54 -7.66 -21.03
N VAL A 189 -4.90 -8.44 -20.02
CA VAL A 189 -4.00 -8.83 -18.92
C VAL A 189 -2.81 -9.64 -19.45
N LEU A 190 -3.04 -10.62 -20.34
CA LEU A 190 -1.96 -11.43 -20.90
C LEU A 190 -1.05 -10.64 -21.84
N THR A 191 -1.61 -9.74 -22.65
CA THR A 191 -0.79 -8.87 -23.52
C THR A 191 0.12 -7.95 -22.71
N GLU A 192 -0.40 -7.34 -21.65
CA GLU A 192 0.38 -6.46 -20.78
C GLU A 192 1.48 -7.24 -20.06
N ALA A 193 1.16 -8.43 -19.54
CA ALA A 193 2.14 -9.31 -18.91
C ALA A 193 3.25 -9.75 -19.88
N ALA A 194 2.91 -10.05 -21.14
CA ALA A 194 3.87 -10.43 -22.17
C ALA A 194 4.78 -9.27 -22.57
N ILE A 195 4.23 -8.06 -22.74
CA ILE A 195 5.00 -6.85 -23.07
C ILE A 195 5.99 -6.50 -21.94
N MET A 196 5.54 -6.61 -20.68
CA MET A 196 6.37 -6.31 -19.52
C MET A 196 7.30 -7.46 -19.11
N GLY A 197 7.15 -8.65 -19.70
CA GLY A 197 7.89 -9.85 -19.30
C GLY A 197 7.63 -10.26 -17.84
N LYS A 198 6.39 -10.09 -17.36
CA LYS A 198 6.03 -10.38 -15.95
C LYS A 198 6.22 -11.86 -15.62
N VAL A 199 6.77 -12.13 -14.44
CA VAL A 199 6.93 -13.48 -13.88
C VAL A 199 5.98 -13.64 -12.70
N ASP A 200 5.22 -14.74 -12.68
CA ASP A 200 4.30 -15.07 -11.59
C ASP A 200 5.01 -15.89 -10.51
N THR A 201 4.90 -15.46 -9.25
CA THR A 201 5.56 -16.11 -8.10
C THR A 201 4.72 -17.19 -7.43
N LEU A 202 3.46 -17.41 -7.89
CA LEU A 202 2.55 -18.43 -7.36
C LEU A 202 2.33 -18.30 -5.84
N GLU A 203 2.21 -17.08 -5.34
CA GLU A 203 1.96 -16.80 -3.92
C GLU A 203 0.47 -16.87 -3.55
N GLY A 204 -0.41 -16.73 -4.53
CA GLY A 204 -1.86 -16.70 -4.34
C GLY A 204 -2.53 -18.08 -4.42
N LEU A 205 -3.83 -18.09 -4.14
CA LEU A 205 -4.64 -19.30 -4.16
C LEU A 205 -4.97 -19.74 -5.59
N LYS A 206 -5.43 -18.81 -6.44
CA LYS A 206 -5.91 -19.12 -7.79
C LYS A 206 -4.81 -19.61 -8.71
N GLU A 207 -3.63 -18.99 -8.65
CA GLU A 207 -2.47 -19.41 -9.44
C GLU A 207 -2.12 -20.87 -9.20
N ASN A 208 -2.02 -21.27 -7.93
CA ASN A 208 -1.66 -22.64 -7.55
C ASN A 208 -2.73 -23.64 -8.01
N ILE A 209 -4.01 -23.26 -7.96
CA ILE A 209 -5.09 -24.09 -8.49
C ILE A 209 -4.95 -24.28 -10.00
N ILE A 210 -4.68 -23.21 -10.76
CA ILE A 210 -4.53 -23.26 -12.23
C ILE A 210 -3.36 -24.16 -12.63
N VAL A 211 -2.24 -24.09 -11.90
CA VAL A 211 -1.03 -24.87 -12.18
C VAL A 211 -1.11 -26.31 -11.62
N GLY A 212 -2.11 -26.62 -10.78
CA GLY A 212 -2.25 -27.93 -10.14
C GLY A 212 -1.29 -28.16 -8.95
N SER A 213 -0.75 -27.07 -8.38
CA SER A 213 0.10 -27.10 -7.18
C SER A 213 -0.71 -26.96 -5.90
N LEU A 214 -0.13 -27.36 -4.76
CA LEU A 214 -0.77 -27.21 -3.45
C LEU A 214 -1.03 -25.72 -3.15
N ILE A 215 -2.27 -25.39 -2.78
CA ILE A 215 -2.62 -24.02 -2.40
C ILE A 215 -1.89 -23.60 -1.11
N PRO A 216 -1.49 -22.33 -0.99
CA PRO A 216 -0.75 -21.81 0.17
C PRO A 216 -1.62 -21.56 1.42
N ALA A 217 -2.74 -22.26 1.56
CA ALA A 217 -3.64 -22.19 2.71
C ALA A 217 -3.94 -23.59 3.26
N GLY A 218 -4.38 -23.66 4.52
CA GLY A 218 -4.66 -24.92 5.20
C GLY A 218 -3.43 -25.84 5.25
N THR A 219 -3.60 -27.10 4.85
CA THR A 219 -2.53 -28.11 4.84
C THR A 219 -1.38 -27.74 3.90
N GLY A 220 -1.68 -27.18 2.73
CA GLY A 220 -0.66 -26.75 1.77
C GLY A 220 0.18 -25.58 2.30
N GLY A 221 -0.45 -24.65 3.03
CA GLY A 221 0.25 -23.59 3.77
C GLY A 221 1.19 -24.14 4.84
N GLY A 222 0.73 -25.11 5.64
CA GLY A 222 1.56 -25.79 6.64
C GLY A 222 2.79 -26.47 6.03
N ILE A 223 2.60 -27.24 4.94
CA ILE A 223 3.71 -27.87 4.21
C ILE A 223 4.69 -26.83 3.68
N ARG A 224 4.21 -25.72 3.12
CA ARG A 224 5.05 -24.63 2.61
C ARG A 224 5.88 -23.99 3.73
N GLN A 225 5.30 -23.80 4.91
CA GLN A 225 6.01 -23.27 6.08
C GLN A 225 7.09 -24.23 6.56
N PHE A 226 6.81 -25.54 6.64
CA PHE A 226 7.81 -26.55 6.98
C PHE A 226 8.95 -26.58 5.96
N ARG A 227 8.64 -26.54 4.66
CA ARG A 227 9.65 -26.48 3.60
C ARG A 227 10.52 -25.22 3.70
N ARG A 228 9.92 -24.06 3.99
CA ARG A 228 10.68 -22.81 4.19
C ARG A 228 11.63 -22.93 5.38
N VAL A 229 11.15 -23.40 6.53
CA VAL A 229 11.99 -23.58 7.73
C VAL A 229 13.10 -24.60 7.50
N ALA A 230 12.83 -25.70 6.79
CA ALA A 230 13.84 -26.69 6.43
C ALA A 230 14.91 -26.07 5.51
N ALA A 231 14.50 -25.36 4.46
CA ALA A 231 15.41 -24.67 3.55
C ALA A 231 16.29 -23.62 4.27
N ASP A 232 15.71 -22.84 5.19
CA ASP A 232 16.46 -21.86 5.98
C ASP A 232 17.51 -22.52 6.88
N ARG A 233 17.18 -23.68 7.46
CA ARG A 233 18.12 -24.48 8.26
C ARG A 233 19.24 -25.06 7.41
N ASP A 234 18.90 -25.61 6.25
CA ASP A 234 19.87 -26.17 5.30
C ASP A 234 20.82 -25.09 4.79
N ASN A 235 20.31 -23.89 4.49
CA ASN A 235 21.12 -22.74 4.09
C ASN A 235 22.08 -22.30 5.19
N LYS A 236 21.62 -22.24 6.46
CA LYS A 236 22.49 -21.93 7.60
C LYS A 236 23.56 -23.00 7.81
N LEU A 237 23.22 -24.28 7.65
CA LEU A 237 24.18 -25.38 7.73
C LEU A 237 25.21 -25.32 6.61
N ARG A 238 24.79 -25.05 5.37
CA ARG A 238 25.70 -24.84 4.23
C ARG A 238 26.62 -23.64 4.45
N ALA A 239 26.11 -22.51 4.93
CA ALA A 239 26.91 -21.35 5.24
C ALA A 239 27.95 -21.64 6.34
N LYS A 240 27.58 -22.38 7.39
CA LYS A 240 28.52 -22.83 8.43
C LYS A 240 29.60 -23.77 7.89
N ARG A 241 29.23 -24.72 7.04
CA ARG A 241 30.19 -25.65 6.40
C ARG A 241 31.13 -24.92 5.44
N ALA A 242 30.62 -23.98 4.66
CA ALA A 242 31.43 -23.14 3.78
C ALA A 242 32.40 -22.25 4.59
N ALA A 243 31.94 -21.65 5.69
CA ALA A 243 32.79 -20.86 6.58
C ALA A 243 33.85 -21.72 7.30
N ALA A 244 33.54 -22.97 7.66
CA ALA A 244 34.50 -23.91 8.23
C ALA A 244 35.56 -24.31 7.20
N ALA A 245 35.16 -24.66 5.97
CA ALA A 245 36.08 -24.98 4.88
C ALA A 245 36.98 -23.80 4.48
N ALA A 246 36.44 -22.57 4.48
CA ALA A 246 37.21 -21.37 4.22
C ALA A 246 38.27 -21.12 5.31
N LYS A 247 37.92 -21.30 6.59
CA LYS A 247 38.90 -21.22 7.70
C LYS A 247 39.98 -22.29 7.63
N GLU A 248 39.62 -23.48 7.17
CA GLU A 248 40.55 -24.61 7.03
C GLU A 248 41.54 -24.35 5.87
N GLN A 249 41.08 -23.76 4.77
CA GLN A 249 41.92 -23.30 3.66
C GLN A 249 42.83 -22.13 4.04
N GLU A 250 42.32 -21.16 4.80
CA GLU A 250 43.11 -20.02 5.28
C GLU A 250 44.22 -20.45 6.26
N ALA A 251 43.99 -21.50 7.06
CA ALA A 251 44.99 -22.11 7.94
C ALA A 251 46.06 -22.93 7.17
N LEU A 252 45.73 -23.43 5.99
CA LEU A 252 46.67 -24.12 5.09
C LEU A 252 47.52 -23.13 4.26
N GLU A 253 47.03 -21.91 4.03
CA GLU A 253 47.70 -20.87 3.24
C GLU A 253 48.59 -19.92 4.06
N THR A 254 48.49 -19.88 5.39
CA THR A 254 49.50 -19.21 6.22
C THR A 254 50.84 -19.96 6.10
N PRO A 255 51.89 -19.38 5.50
CA PRO A 255 53.16 -20.08 5.36
C PRO A 255 53.73 -20.32 6.75
N ALA A 256 53.97 -21.58 7.08
CA ALA A 256 54.79 -21.95 8.21
C ALA A 256 56.11 -21.20 8.10
N ALA A 257 56.33 -20.19 8.94
CA ALA A 257 57.59 -19.50 9.06
C ALA A 257 58.64 -20.57 9.43
N LEU A 258 59.45 -20.95 8.45
CA LEU A 258 60.56 -21.87 8.64
C LEU A 258 61.45 -21.31 9.78
N PRO A 259 61.77 -22.09 10.82
CA PRO A 259 62.71 -21.65 11.82
C PRO A 259 64.07 -21.41 11.14
N ALA A 260 64.67 -20.25 11.42
CA ALA A 260 66.00 -19.88 10.92
C ALA A 260 67.03 -20.94 11.34
N PRO A 261 67.98 -21.33 10.48
CA PRO A 261 69.02 -22.28 10.86
C PRO A 261 69.92 -21.64 11.92
N GLU A 262 70.08 -22.33 13.05
CA GLU A 262 70.98 -21.94 14.14
C GLU A 262 72.43 -21.87 13.62
N ALA A 263 73.10 -20.75 13.88
CA ALA A 263 74.49 -20.55 13.52
C ALA A 263 75.40 -21.42 14.41
N GLU A 264 76.15 -22.34 13.79
CA GLU A 264 77.24 -23.06 14.44
C GLU A 264 78.32 -22.08 14.92
N THR A 265 78.57 -22.07 16.22
CA THR A 265 79.74 -21.40 16.82
C THR A 265 81.00 -22.25 16.58
N PRO A 266 82.15 -21.66 16.19
CA PRO A 266 83.38 -22.42 15.97
C PRO A 266 83.99 -22.86 17.30
N ALA A 267 84.35 -24.14 17.39
CA ALA A 267 85.08 -24.72 18.52
C ALA A 267 86.59 -24.39 18.45
N GLU A 268 87.19 -24.23 19.63
CA GLU A 268 88.62 -23.99 19.91
C GLU A 268 89.58 -25.00 19.27
#